data_AF-A0AAD8JRH4-F1
#
_entry.id   AF-A0AAD8JRH4-F1
#
_cell.length_a   1.000
_cell.length_b   1.000
_cell.length_c   1.000
_cell.angle_alpha   90.00
_cell.angle_beta   90.00
_cell.angle_gamma   90.00
#
_symmetry.space_group_name_H-M   'P 1'
#
loop_
_entity.id
_entity.type
_entity.pdbx_description
1 polymer ?
#
loop_
_entity_poly.entity_id
_entity_poly.type
_entity_poly.pdbx_seq_one_letter_code
_entity_poly.pdbx_strand_id
1 'polypeptide(L)'
;MAMAIAANIFRSLRSPSSITLNQSIRFFNGVNIQKMKFPKYRKGRIEGVRDGGNEICFGKYALQALEPARISSKQIEAGRRALQMNVRRGGKGGKVWVRVFPYKSVTAKPSETRMGRGKGAISYWVAPVKAGQIIYEMGGVTESLAKRAIQIAGSKMPILTRSIIRDPQTKEIGIR
;
A
#
# COMPACT_ATOMS: atom_id res chain seq x y z
N MET A 1 -44.62 26.77 -32.07
CA MET A 1 -44.10 25.77 -33.03
C MET A 1 -42.83 26.34 -33.62
N ALA A 2 -41.65 25.83 -33.21
CA ALA A 2 -40.33 25.94 -33.87
C ALA A 2 -39.75 27.37 -34.11
N MET A 3 -38.47 27.73 -34.03
CA MET A 3 -37.15 27.13 -33.82
C MET A 3 -36.24 28.30 -33.36
N ALA A 4 -35.55 28.25 -32.22
CA ALA A 4 -34.16 27.80 -32.12
C ALA A 4 -33.25 28.28 -33.27
N ILE A 5 -32.56 29.44 -33.13
CA ILE A 5 -31.13 29.66 -33.51
C ILE A 5 -30.61 30.89 -32.75
N ALA A 6 -30.03 30.69 -31.57
CA ALA A 6 -29.11 31.64 -30.94
C ALA A 6 -28.06 30.84 -30.17
N ALA A 7 -27.22 30.13 -30.90
CA ALA A 7 -26.06 29.45 -30.34
C ALA A 7 -24.88 29.70 -31.27
N ASN A 8 -24.24 30.86 -31.13
CA ASN A 8 -22.89 31.01 -31.63
C ASN A 8 -22.07 31.95 -30.76
N ILE A 9 -20.84 31.51 -30.52
CA ILE A 9 -19.62 32.29 -30.28
C ILE A 9 -19.27 32.60 -28.82
N PHE A 10 -18.10 32.06 -28.45
CA PHE A 10 -17.23 32.40 -27.32
C PHE A 10 -17.63 31.88 -25.94
N ARG A 11 -17.12 30.71 -25.53
CA ARG A 11 -15.76 30.55 -24.97
C ARG A 11 -15.38 31.69 -24.03
N SER A 12 -15.87 31.67 -22.79
CA SER A 12 -15.12 32.23 -21.65
C SER A 12 -15.80 31.97 -20.29
N LEU A 13 -15.16 31.08 -19.54
CA LEU A 13 -14.86 31.20 -18.11
C LEU A 13 -15.95 30.92 -17.05
N ARG A 14 -15.64 29.84 -16.32
CA ARG A 14 -15.81 29.59 -14.88
C ARG A 14 -17.18 29.09 -14.39
N SER A 15 -17.35 27.78 -14.51
CA SER A 15 -17.85 26.99 -13.38
C SER A 15 -16.67 26.22 -12.74
N PRO A 16 -16.37 26.39 -11.44
CA PRO A 16 -15.51 25.46 -10.72
C PRO A 16 -16.40 24.52 -9.90
N SER A 17 -17.22 23.72 -10.57
CA SER A 17 -18.00 22.63 -9.95
C SER A 17 -17.57 21.28 -10.51
N SER A 18 -16.30 20.96 -10.31
CA SER A 18 -15.85 19.57 -10.14
C SER A 18 -14.49 19.65 -9.48
N ILE A 19 -14.49 19.29 -8.20
CA ILE A 19 -13.31 19.05 -7.38
C ILE A 19 -12.36 18.19 -8.21
N THR A 20 -11.31 18.82 -8.71
CA THR A 20 -10.19 18.14 -9.33
C THR A 20 -9.55 17.27 -8.25
N LEU A 21 -9.94 16.00 -8.22
CA LEU A 21 -9.26 14.92 -7.51
C LEU A 21 -7.89 14.68 -8.16
N ASN A 22 -7.03 15.66 -8.01
CA ASN A 22 -5.62 15.57 -8.31
C ASN A 22 -4.89 16.13 -7.11
N GLN A 23 -4.63 15.24 -6.14
CA GLN A 23 -3.34 15.11 -5.49
C GLN A 23 -3.36 13.90 -4.53
N SER A 24 -2.40 12.99 -4.75
CA SER A 24 -1.98 11.86 -3.89
C SER A 24 -2.69 10.50 -3.99
N ILE A 25 -3.02 10.04 -5.20
CA ILE A 25 -2.86 8.60 -5.54
C ILE A 25 -1.57 8.49 -6.36
N ARG A 26 -0.42 8.61 -5.71
CA ARG A 26 0.83 8.08 -6.25
C ARG A 26 1.13 6.82 -5.45
N PHE A 27 1.59 5.77 -6.15
CA PHE A 27 1.77 4.37 -5.71
C PHE A 27 0.59 3.42 -5.92
N PHE A 28 0.24 3.26 -7.19
CA PHE A 28 0.01 1.94 -7.80
C PHE A 28 0.41 1.95 -9.30
N ASN A 29 0.39 3.13 -9.93
CA ASN A 29 0.87 3.33 -11.29
C ASN A 29 2.36 3.70 -11.28
N GLY A 30 3.22 2.74 -11.64
CA GLY A 30 4.65 2.96 -11.76
C GLY A 30 5.47 1.71 -12.08
N VAL A 31 4.92 0.52 -11.82
CA VAL A 31 5.41 -0.72 -12.43
C VAL A 31 4.25 -1.29 -13.22
N ASN A 32 4.29 -1.14 -14.54
CA ASN A 32 3.41 -1.94 -15.39
C ASN A 32 3.90 -3.39 -15.30
N ILE A 33 3.28 -4.15 -14.39
CA ILE A 33 3.60 -5.56 -14.16
C ILE A 33 3.46 -6.38 -15.46
N GLN A 34 2.71 -5.87 -16.44
CA GLN A 34 2.49 -6.49 -17.75
C GLN A 34 3.76 -6.49 -18.64
N LYS A 35 4.82 -5.74 -18.30
CA LYS A 35 6.08 -5.68 -19.08
C LYS A 35 7.30 -6.30 -18.35
N MET A 36 7.14 -7.40 -17.63
CA MET A 36 8.30 -8.15 -17.10
C MET A 36 8.88 -9.13 -18.13
N LYS A 37 10.21 -9.11 -18.33
CA LYS A 37 10.92 -10.10 -19.16
C LYS A 37 10.66 -11.55 -18.69
N PHE A 38 10.60 -11.75 -17.37
CA PHE A 38 10.35 -13.06 -16.76
C PHE A 38 9.19 -12.99 -15.74
N PRO A 39 7.95 -13.32 -16.15
CA PRO A 39 6.80 -13.09 -15.31
C PRO A 39 6.57 -14.21 -14.27
N LYS A 40 7.16 -15.41 -14.41
CA LYS A 40 6.91 -16.58 -13.53
C LYS A 40 8.05 -16.84 -12.53
N TYR A 41 7.99 -16.29 -11.32
CA TYR A 41 9.05 -16.42 -10.30
C TYR A 41 9.14 -17.79 -9.61
N ARG A 42 10.34 -18.24 -9.23
CA ARG A 42 10.50 -19.39 -8.29
C ARG A 42 10.01 -18.99 -6.89
N LYS A 43 9.35 -19.91 -6.18
CA LYS A 43 8.70 -19.64 -4.88
C LYS A 43 9.71 -19.13 -3.82
N GLY A 44 10.86 -19.79 -3.68
CA GLY A 44 11.88 -19.49 -2.66
C GLY A 44 11.38 -19.67 -1.22
N ARG A 45 12.25 -19.42 -0.23
CA ARG A 45 11.88 -19.28 1.19
C ARG A 45 12.14 -17.83 1.64
N ILE A 46 11.44 -17.39 2.68
CA ILE A 46 11.62 -16.07 3.28
C ILE A 46 12.06 -16.34 4.71
N GLU A 47 13.31 -16.01 5.01
CA GLU A 47 13.95 -16.31 6.28
C GLU A 47 14.71 -15.08 6.77
N GLY A 48 14.97 -15.06 8.08
CA GLY A 48 15.75 -14.03 8.76
C GLY A 48 15.01 -12.71 9.01
N VAL A 49 15.74 -11.83 9.69
CA VAL A 49 15.33 -10.44 9.93
C VAL A 49 15.70 -9.61 8.69
N ARG A 50 14.99 -8.50 8.51
CA ARG A 50 15.26 -7.54 7.46
C ARG A 50 16.46 -6.68 7.85
N ASP A 51 17.47 -6.59 6.99
CA ASP A 51 18.68 -5.79 7.25
C ASP A 51 18.47 -4.28 7.01
N GLY A 52 17.39 -3.88 6.31
CA GLY A 52 17.11 -2.48 6.02
C GLY A 52 15.65 -2.18 5.66
N GLY A 53 15.20 -0.96 5.93
CA GLY A 53 13.78 -0.58 5.83
C GLY A 53 12.96 -0.90 7.08
N ASN A 54 13.63 -0.96 8.23
CA ASN A 54 13.04 -1.15 9.55
C ASN A 54 12.77 0.18 10.25
N GLU A 55 13.23 1.29 9.67
CA GLU A 55 13.10 2.64 10.18
C GLU A 55 11.98 3.42 9.46
N ILE A 56 11.37 4.35 10.18
CA ILE A 56 10.29 5.19 9.69
C ILE A 56 10.88 6.35 8.87
N CYS A 57 10.64 6.38 7.56
CA CYS A 57 11.23 7.40 6.69
C CYS A 57 10.35 8.64 6.49
N PHE A 58 9.05 8.45 6.28
CA PHE A 58 8.12 9.50 5.86
C PHE A 58 7.15 9.90 6.98
N GLY A 59 6.58 8.91 7.66
CA GLY A 59 5.57 9.12 8.70
C GLY A 59 6.13 9.40 10.08
N LYS A 60 5.20 9.49 11.05
CA LYS A 60 5.50 9.44 12.49
C LYS A 60 5.15 8.07 13.09
N TYR A 61 4.15 7.39 12.52
CA TYR A 61 3.66 6.12 13.01
C TYR A 61 3.83 5.05 11.94
N ALA A 62 4.13 3.82 12.34
CA ALA A 62 4.32 2.71 11.42
C ALA A 62 3.77 1.38 11.92
N LEU A 63 3.46 0.49 10.98
CA LEU A 63 3.14 -0.92 11.23
C LEU A 63 4.32 -1.78 10.76
N GLN A 64 4.94 -2.50 11.68
CA GLN A 64 6.06 -3.41 11.42
C GLN A 64 5.62 -4.87 11.46
N ALA A 65 6.15 -5.69 10.56
CA ALA A 65 6.01 -7.14 10.57
C ALA A 65 6.91 -7.77 11.64
N LEU A 66 6.37 -8.67 12.46
CA LEU A 66 7.17 -9.47 13.40
C LEU A 66 7.60 -10.81 12.79
N GLU A 67 6.84 -11.31 11.82
CA GLU A 67 7.07 -12.62 11.20
C GLU A 67 7.31 -12.50 9.69
N PRO A 68 8.10 -13.41 9.10
CA PRO A 68 8.27 -13.45 7.65
C PRO A 68 7.03 -14.04 6.96
N ALA A 69 6.51 -13.37 5.93
CA ALA A 69 5.38 -13.86 5.16
C ALA A 69 5.31 -13.34 3.72
N ARG A 70 4.44 -13.99 2.93
CA ARG A 70 4.03 -13.49 1.61
C ARG A 70 2.69 -12.78 1.75
N ILE A 71 2.71 -11.46 1.74
CA ILE A 71 1.49 -10.66 1.84
C ILE A 71 0.94 -10.43 0.43
N SER A 72 -0.30 -10.82 0.20
CA SER A 72 -0.96 -10.63 -1.10
C SER A 72 -1.30 -9.16 -1.36
N SER A 73 -1.41 -8.79 -2.64
CA SER A 73 -1.85 -7.44 -3.04
C SER A 73 -3.20 -7.06 -2.41
N LYS A 74 -4.13 -8.01 -2.32
CA LYS A 74 -5.46 -7.82 -1.70
C LYS A 74 -5.35 -7.48 -0.21
N GLN A 75 -4.47 -8.16 0.53
CA GLN A 75 -4.23 -7.87 1.95
C GLN A 75 -3.58 -6.50 2.14
N ILE A 76 -2.58 -6.16 1.30
CA ILE A 76 -1.94 -4.84 1.33
C ILE A 76 -2.98 -3.73 1.09
N GLU A 77 -3.89 -3.94 0.16
CA GLU A 77 -4.95 -2.99 -0.14
C GLU A 77 -6.00 -2.90 0.98
N ALA A 78 -6.36 -4.03 1.60
CA ALA A 78 -7.26 -4.05 2.75
C ALA A 78 -6.71 -3.25 3.94
N GLY A 79 -5.42 -3.41 4.26
CA GLY A 79 -4.76 -2.63 5.31
C GLY A 79 -4.66 -1.14 4.96
N ARG A 80 -4.32 -0.81 3.71
CA ARG A 80 -4.28 0.58 3.21
C ARG A 80 -5.64 1.26 3.34
N ARG A 81 -6.70 0.59 2.90
CA ARG A 81 -8.09 1.08 2.98
C ARG A 81 -8.52 1.27 4.44
N ALA A 82 -8.15 0.35 5.34
CA ALA A 82 -8.42 0.48 6.77
C ALA A 82 -7.77 1.73 7.39
N LEU A 83 -6.51 2.01 7.04
CA LEU A 83 -5.82 3.22 7.48
C LEU A 83 -6.52 4.48 6.96
N GLN A 84 -6.76 4.55 5.64
CA GLN A 84 -7.39 5.72 5.02
C GLN A 84 -8.80 6.01 5.56
N MET A 85 -9.60 4.96 5.84
CA MET A 85 -10.93 5.14 6.41
C MET A 85 -10.89 5.76 7.81
N ASN A 86 -9.95 5.37 8.66
CA ASN A 86 -9.81 5.95 10.00
C ASN A 86 -9.26 7.37 9.95
N VAL A 87 -8.30 7.64 9.07
CA VAL A 87 -7.77 9.00 8.86
C VAL A 87 -8.87 9.95 8.41
N ARG A 88 -9.69 9.57 7.42
CA ARG A 88 -10.76 10.42 6.90
C ARG A 88 -11.84 10.74 7.93
N ARG A 89 -12.10 9.83 8.88
CA ARG A 89 -13.04 10.05 10.00
C ARG A 89 -12.53 11.06 11.02
N GLY A 90 -11.20 11.20 11.17
CA GLY A 90 -10.58 12.07 12.18
C GLY A 90 -10.26 13.50 11.76
N GLY A 91 -10.38 13.84 10.47
CA GLY A 91 -10.09 15.19 9.95
C GLY A 91 -9.43 15.20 8.57
N LYS A 92 -9.18 16.40 8.04
CA LYS A 92 -8.45 16.61 6.77
C LYS A 92 -6.96 16.83 7.06
N GLY A 93 -6.10 15.89 6.71
CA GLY A 93 -4.64 16.11 6.79
C GLY A 93 -3.75 14.87 6.90
N GLY A 94 -4.30 13.70 7.24
CA GLY A 94 -3.48 12.50 7.42
C GLY A 94 -3.02 11.90 6.09
N LYS A 95 -1.73 11.57 6.03
CA LYS A 95 -1.08 10.91 4.89
C LYS A 95 -0.73 9.47 5.29
N VAL A 96 -0.96 8.55 4.36
CA VAL A 96 -0.65 7.11 4.52
C VAL A 96 0.30 6.71 3.41
N TRP A 97 1.38 6.01 3.78
CA TRP A 97 2.33 5.43 2.84
C TRP A 97 2.31 3.91 2.96
N VAL A 98 2.36 3.24 1.81
CA VAL A 98 2.57 1.80 1.72
C VAL A 98 4.04 1.57 1.36
N ARG A 99 4.77 0.85 2.21
CA ARG A 99 6.21 0.62 2.05
C ARG A 99 6.53 -0.67 1.29
N VAL A 100 5.58 -1.60 1.27
CA VAL A 100 5.71 -2.89 0.59
C VAL A 100 5.01 -2.87 -0.77
N PHE A 101 5.68 -3.40 -1.80
CA PHE A 101 5.12 -3.50 -3.14
C PHE A 101 5.01 -4.98 -3.57
N PRO A 102 3.87 -5.42 -4.12
CA PRO A 102 3.70 -6.80 -4.57
C PRO A 102 4.38 -7.04 -5.92
N TYR A 103 5.67 -7.39 -5.90
CA TYR A 103 6.45 -7.63 -7.12
C TYR A 103 6.59 -9.10 -7.53
N LYS A 104 6.28 -10.05 -6.63
CA LYS A 104 6.51 -11.47 -6.88
C LYS A 104 5.23 -12.16 -7.34
N SER A 105 5.28 -12.84 -8.49
CA SER A 105 4.11 -13.58 -8.99
C SER A 105 3.95 -14.93 -8.29
N VAL A 106 2.70 -15.30 -8.02
CA VAL A 106 2.31 -16.63 -7.57
C VAL A 106 1.50 -17.28 -8.68
N THR A 107 1.97 -18.43 -9.15
CA THR A 107 1.29 -19.25 -10.16
C THR A 107 0.52 -20.38 -9.52
N ALA A 108 -0.67 -20.67 -10.03
CA ALA A 108 -1.48 -21.81 -9.61
C ALA A 108 -1.92 -22.60 -10.85
N LYS A 109 -2.10 -23.91 -10.69
CA LYS A 109 -2.83 -24.75 -11.64
C LYS A 109 -4.28 -24.88 -11.18
N PRO A 110 -5.24 -25.05 -12.10
CA PRO A 110 -6.60 -25.41 -11.72
C PRO A 110 -6.60 -26.71 -10.93
N SER A 111 -7.47 -26.79 -9.92
CA SER A 111 -7.59 -27.97 -9.05
C SER A 111 -7.98 -29.25 -9.80
N GLU A 112 -8.61 -29.11 -10.96
CA GLU A 112 -9.04 -30.22 -11.83
C GLU A 112 -7.88 -30.90 -12.57
N THR A 113 -6.71 -30.25 -12.65
CA THR A 113 -5.59 -30.73 -13.47
C THR A 113 -4.58 -31.56 -12.66
N ARG A 114 -4.11 -32.68 -13.25
CA ARG A 114 -3.04 -33.50 -12.67
C ARG A 114 -1.67 -32.80 -12.72
N MET A 115 -0.74 -33.32 -11.93
CA MET A 115 0.67 -32.87 -11.92
C MET A 115 1.36 -33.09 -13.29
N GLY A 116 2.43 -32.34 -13.58
CA GLY A 116 3.11 -32.35 -14.89
C GLY A 116 2.67 -31.23 -15.85
N ARG A 117 3.08 -31.24 -17.13
CA ARG A 117 2.72 -30.20 -18.14
C ARG A 117 3.18 -28.76 -17.81
N GLY A 118 4.26 -28.61 -17.03
CA GLY A 118 4.87 -27.31 -16.75
C GLY A 118 4.17 -26.49 -15.65
N LYS A 119 4.40 -25.16 -15.65
CA LYS A 119 3.96 -24.22 -14.61
C LYS A 119 2.68 -23.49 -15.02
N GLY A 120 1.72 -23.40 -14.09
CA GLY A 120 0.41 -22.77 -14.30
C GLY A 120 0.46 -21.27 -14.63
N ALA A 121 -0.73 -20.70 -14.82
CA ALA A 121 -0.93 -19.27 -15.03
C ALA A 121 -0.64 -18.48 -13.75
N ILE A 122 -0.37 -17.18 -13.88
CA ILE A 122 -0.20 -16.27 -12.75
C ILE A 122 -1.57 -15.98 -12.16
N SER A 123 -1.75 -16.27 -10.87
CA SER A 123 -3.02 -16.09 -10.16
C SER A 123 -3.05 -14.75 -9.43
N TYR A 124 -2.01 -14.44 -8.65
CA TYR A 124 -1.92 -13.18 -7.91
C TYR A 124 -0.47 -12.78 -7.63
N TRP A 125 -0.30 -11.57 -7.11
CA TRP A 125 0.99 -10.98 -6.77
C TRP A 125 1.13 -10.84 -5.26
N VAL A 126 2.34 -11.08 -4.77
CA VAL A 126 2.69 -11.01 -3.35
C VAL A 126 3.91 -10.15 -3.13
N ALA A 127 3.93 -9.48 -1.98
CA ALA A 127 5.12 -8.88 -1.42
C ALA A 127 5.73 -9.88 -0.43
N PRO A 128 6.95 -10.38 -0.67
CA PRO A 128 7.70 -11.08 0.37
C PRO A 128 8.17 -10.07 1.42
N VAL A 129 7.76 -10.28 2.66
CA VAL A 129 8.06 -9.43 3.81
C VAL A 129 8.87 -10.25 4.81
N LYS A 130 9.99 -9.70 5.28
CA LYS A 130 10.80 -10.27 6.34
C LYS A 130 10.39 -9.71 7.71
N ALA A 131 10.76 -10.40 8.79
CA ALA A 131 10.60 -9.88 10.14
C ALA A 131 11.37 -8.55 10.30
N GLY A 132 10.79 -7.59 11.01
CA GLY A 132 11.36 -6.24 11.21
C GLY A 132 11.02 -5.23 10.10
N GLN A 133 10.46 -5.66 8.98
CA GLN A 133 10.15 -4.76 7.88
C GLN A 133 8.89 -3.93 8.14
N ILE A 134 8.94 -2.62 7.82
CA ILE A 134 7.76 -1.75 7.89
C ILE A 134 6.86 -1.96 6.67
N ILE A 135 5.56 -2.16 6.92
CA ILE A 135 4.52 -2.38 5.91
C ILE A 135 3.84 -1.05 5.54
N TYR A 136 3.44 -0.28 6.56
CA TYR A 136 2.75 1.00 6.39
C TYR A 136 3.38 2.07 7.25
N GLU A 137 3.31 3.31 6.77
CA GLU A 137 3.60 4.51 7.56
C GLU A 137 2.41 5.47 7.51
N MET A 138 2.28 6.29 8.53
CA MET A 138 1.23 7.29 8.66
C MET A 138 1.74 8.55 9.35
N GLY A 139 1.21 9.70 8.95
CA GLY A 139 1.59 11.01 9.45
C GLY A 139 0.45 12.02 9.34
N GLY A 140 0.57 13.16 10.03
CA GLY A 140 -0.47 14.20 10.04
C GLY A 140 -1.73 13.80 10.82
N VAL A 141 -1.59 13.00 11.88
CA VAL A 141 -2.69 12.47 12.70
C VAL A 141 -2.33 12.47 14.18
N THR A 142 -3.34 12.54 15.04
CA THR A 142 -3.19 12.40 16.50
C THR A 142 -2.78 10.98 16.87
N GLU A 143 -2.07 10.84 17.99
CA GLU A 143 -1.54 9.54 18.43
C GLU A 143 -2.64 8.53 18.73
N SER A 144 -3.73 8.96 19.39
CA SER A 144 -4.87 8.10 19.74
C SER A 144 -5.52 7.49 18.49
N LEU A 145 -5.74 8.31 17.46
CA LEU A 145 -6.27 7.86 16.18
C LEU A 145 -5.27 6.96 15.46
N ALA A 146 -3.97 7.27 15.55
CA ALA A 146 -2.94 6.47 14.92
C ALA A 146 -2.81 5.06 15.50
N LYS A 147 -2.78 4.93 16.83
CA LYS A 147 -2.76 3.64 17.50
C LYS A 147 -3.95 2.78 17.07
N ARG A 148 -5.17 3.35 17.10
CA ARG A 148 -6.38 2.63 16.68
C ARG A 148 -6.35 2.23 15.21
N ALA A 149 -5.94 3.14 14.32
CA ALA A 149 -5.89 2.86 12.88
C ALA A 149 -4.88 1.74 12.55
N ILE A 150 -3.69 1.80 13.18
CA ILE A 150 -2.63 0.80 13.00
C ILE A 150 -3.06 -0.56 13.55
N GLN A 151 -3.75 -0.59 14.70
CA GLN A 151 -4.29 -1.83 15.24
C GLN A 151 -5.29 -2.50 14.27
N ILE A 152 -6.22 -1.73 13.71
CA ILE A 152 -7.19 -2.24 12.72
C ILE A 152 -6.47 -2.74 11.46
N ALA A 153 -5.43 -2.03 11.00
CA ALA A 153 -4.63 -2.46 9.86
C ALA A 153 -3.84 -3.74 10.15
N GLY A 154 -3.31 -3.89 11.36
CA GLY A 154 -2.67 -5.11 11.86
C GLY A 154 -3.60 -6.31 11.79
N SER A 155 -4.86 -6.15 12.18
CA SER A 155 -5.88 -7.22 12.07
C SER A 155 -6.23 -7.61 10.63
N LYS A 156 -5.80 -6.84 9.61
CA LYS A 156 -5.95 -7.21 8.19
C LYS A 156 -4.73 -7.95 7.65
N MET A 157 -3.62 -7.96 8.39
CA MET A 157 -2.41 -8.67 8.01
C MET A 157 -2.49 -10.14 8.43
N PRO A 158 -1.93 -11.07 7.64
CA PRO A 158 -1.91 -12.49 7.96
C PRO A 158 -0.80 -12.89 8.95
N ILE A 159 -0.15 -11.92 9.60
CA ILE A 159 1.02 -12.10 10.47
C ILE A 159 0.92 -11.22 11.70
N LEU A 160 1.71 -11.58 12.72
CA LEU A 160 1.90 -10.71 13.88
C LEU A 160 2.58 -9.40 13.46
N THR A 161 2.06 -8.30 13.98
CA THR A 161 2.54 -6.95 13.67
C THR A 161 2.66 -6.11 14.93
N ARG A 162 3.55 -5.12 14.89
CA ARG A 162 3.82 -4.18 15.97
C ARG A 162 3.62 -2.74 15.48
N SER A 163 3.06 -1.89 16.34
CA SER A 163 3.04 -0.44 16.11
C SER A 163 4.36 0.19 16.54
N ILE A 164 4.92 1.07 15.72
CA ILE A 164 6.11 1.85 16.04
C ILE A 164 5.75 3.33 15.97
N ILE A 165 6.28 4.10 16.91
CA ILE A 165 6.19 5.55 16.95
C ILE A 165 7.60 6.09 16.78
N ARG A 166 7.77 7.08 15.90
CA ARG A 166 8.98 7.87 15.79
C ARG A 166 8.89 9.00 16.81
N ASP A 167 9.72 8.94 17.83
CA ASP A 167 9.87 10.05 18.75
C ASP A 167 10.70 11.17 18.11
N PRO A 168 10.21 12.42 18.09
CA PRO A 168 10.96 13.54 17.51
C PRO A 168 12.21 13.92 18.34
N GLN A 169 12.19 13.62 19.65
CA GLN A 169 13.19 14.09 20.61
C GLN A 169 14.42 13.17 20.70
N THR A 170 14.31 11.93 20.24
CA THR A 170 15.44 10.99 20.15
C THR A 170 16.19 11.21 18.84
N LYS A 171 16.82 12.39 18.70
CA LYS A 171 18.08 12.46 17.94
C LYS A 171 19.15 11.96 18.90
N GLU A 172 19.29 10.64 19.05
CA GLU A 172 20.57 10.12 19.53
C GLU A 172 21.59 10.37 18.41
N ILE A 173 22.24 11.53 18.55
CA ILE A 173 23.69 11.74 18.50
C ILE A 173 24.41 10.48 18.00
N GLY A 174 24.93 10.53 16.79
CA GLY A 174 25.89 9.52 16.37
C GLY A 174 27.04 9.47 17.38
N ILE A 175 27.47 8.26 17.73
CA ILE A 175 28.84 7.82 18.00
C ILE A 175 28.76 6.35 18.47
N ARG A 176 28.99 5.42 17.54
CA ARG A 176 30.16 4.51 17.49
C ARG A 176 30.08 3.65 16.23
#